data_AF-Q8DX62-F1
#
_entry.id   AF-Q8DX62-F1
#
_cell.length_a   1.000
_cell.length_b   1.000
_cell.length_c   1.000
_cell.angle_alpha   90.00
_cell.angle_beta   90.00
_cell.angle_gamma   90.00
#
_symmetry.space_group_name_H-M   'P 1'
#
loop_
_entity.id
_entity.type
_entity.pdbx_description
1 polymer ?
#
loop_
_entity_poly.entity_id
_entity_poly.type
_entity_poly.pdbx_seq_one_letter_code
_entity_poly.pdbx_strand_id
1 'polypeptide(L)'
;MNFIEQISENNQFPIIFVGSGITQRYFENAPTWEKLLKDIWLELFDEESYYAKAFELRERFENNDFDIYTNLASLLEKEVSKAFINGNIQVDNLDLKTAYELNISPFKQLVANRFSNLKIREEKIEEIKQFSQMLSKARIIITTNYDNFIEECLKTINVSVKINVGNKGLFLKSSDYGELYKIHGTVDDASTITITKEDYEKNVTKSALINAKILSNLVESPILFLGYSLTDENIRKLLTDFAENSPFDISESAQKIGVVEYLPDSESIETVVSSLPDLSVYYSCLKTDNFTNIYRLISKINQGFLPSEIAKYENVFRKIIEVKGESKDLKTVLTSYEDLANLTEDEIRSKNIVVAFGDERYIYKFPDFKEYVRSYFLDKETIPQEIVIRFIATQPVASHLPIKKYMFAMSEYISKDSNKYTENIKKRLSKEEELSLDDFTSSIGVPLLHSKTLERQTEIVGILEADVPDNVRYNFIATHIKNFPKEELFLLVEKIIDEGIFETSRRRFLKAFDLLHY
;
A
#
# COMPACT_ATOMS: atom_id res chain seq x y z
N MET A 1 -8.33 -23.52 4.21
CA MET A 1 -8.85 -22.40 3.40
C MET A 1 -8.40 -22.57 1.98
N ASN A 2 -9.21 -22.12 1.05
CA ASN A 2 -8.85 -22.02 -0.35
C ASN A 2 -7.87 -20.85 -0.56
N PHE A 3 -7.02 -20.89 -1.59
CA PHE A 3 -6.05 -19.86 -1.95
C PHE A 3 -6.63 -18.44 -1.93
N ILE A 4 -7.79 -18.23 -2.56
CA ILE A 4 -8.43 -16.90 -2.62
C ILE A 4 -8.89 -16.42 -1.24
N GLU A 5 -9.41 -17.33 -0.40
CA GLU A 5 -9.87 -17.00 0.95
C GLU A 5 -8.68 -16.52 1.79
N GLN A 6 -7.53 -17.20 1.69
CA GLN A 6 -6.34 -16.81 2.43
C GLN A 6 -5.76 -15.46 1.98
N ILE A 7 -5.74 -15.18 0.68
CA ILE A 7 -5.35 -13.86 0.18
C ILE A 7 -6.22 -12.77 0.82
N SER A 8 -7.53 -13.01 0.84
CA SER A 8 -8.48 -12.06 1.41
C SER A 8 -8.35 -11.93 2.93
N GLU A 9 -8.15 -13.02 3.66
CA GLU A 9 -8.03 -13.03 5.12
C GLU A 9 -6.71 -12.46 5.62
N ASN A 10 -5.60 -12.83 4.96
CA ASN A 10 -4.29 -12.25 5.24
C ASN A 10 -4.19 -10.80 4.75
N ASN A 11 -5.18 -10.35 3.98
CA ASN A 11 -5.27 -9.01 3.41
C ASN A 11 -3.98 -8.64 2.65
N GLN A 12 -3.40 -9.58 1.91
CA GLN A 12 -2.11 -9.43 1.21
C GLN A 12 -2.33 -9.08 -0.26
N PHE A 13 -1.60 -8.08 -0.79
CA PHE A 13 -1.64 -7.77 -2.21
C PHE A 13 -0.91 -8.85 -3.03
N PRO A 14 -1.57 -9.54 -3.98
CA PRO A 14 -0.93 -10.59 -4.78
C PRO A 14 -0.05 -10.02 -5.90
N ILE A 15 0.89 -10.84 -6.36
CA ILE A 15 1.55 -10.65 -7.65
C ILE A 15 0.64 -11.29 -8.72
N ILE A 16 0.30 -10.54 -9.78
CA ILE A 16 -0.62 -11.04 -10.81
C ILE A 16 0.13 -11.23 -12.13
N PHE A 17 0.10 -12.46 -12.64
CA PHE A 17 0.57 -12.81 -13.97
C PHE A 17 -0.60 -12.89 -14.93
N VAL A 18 -0.52 -12.16 -16.03
CA VAL A 18 -1.54 -12.09 -17.07
C VAL A 18 -0.93 -12.59 -18.38
N GLY A 19 -1.45 -13.70 -18.90
CA GLY A 19 -1.03 -14.30 -20.17
C GLY A 19 -1.99 -14.01 -21.31
N SER A 20 -1.69 -14.56 -22.49
CA SER A 20 -2.43 -14.29 -23.72
C SER A 20 -3.86 -14.85 -23.71
N GLY A 21 -4.17 -15.80 -22.82
CA GLY A 21 -5.53 -16.28 -22.61
C GLY A 21 -6.48 -15.19 -22.11
N ILE A 22 -5.98 -14.19 -21.38
CA ILE A 22 -6.77 -13.02 -20.98
C ILE A 22 -7.09 -12.13 -22.17
N THR A 23 -6.11 -11.85 -23.03
CA THR A 23 -6.35 -11.12 -24.28
C THR A 23 -7.33 -11.89 -25.18
N GLN A 24 -7.19 -13.21 -25.32
CA GLN A 24 -8.13 -14.03 -26.09
C GLN A 24 -9.56 -14.02 -25.51
N ARG A 25 -9.70 -13.98 -24.17
CA ARG A 25 -11.01 -13.94 -23.51
C ARG A 25 -11.76 -12.64 -23.77
N TYR A 26 -11.06 -11.51 -23.84
CA TYR A 26 -11.70 -10.19 -23.89
C TYR A 26 -11.77 -9.57 -25.28
N PHE A 27 -11.02 -10.09 -26.24
CA PHE A 27 -10.99 -9.57 -27.60
C PHE A 27 -11.46 -10.60 -28.63
N GLU A 28 -12.19 -10.15 -29.64
CA GLU A 28 -12.76 -11.02 -30.69
C GLU A 28 -11.70 -11.56 -31.64
N ASN A 29 -10.70 -10.72 -31.93
CA ASN A 29 -9.70 -10.93 -32.97
C ASN A 29 -8.28 -11.16 -32.40
N ALA A 30 -8.13 -11.38 -31.10
CA ALA A 30 -6.84 -11.71 -30.50
C ALA A 30 -6.35 -13.08 -30.99
N PRO A 31 -5.20 -13.16 -31.68
CA PRO A 31 -4.72 -14.43 -32.22
C PRO A 31 -4.00 -15.26 -31.14
N THR A 32 -4.06 -16.58 -31.30
CA THR A 32 -3.09 -17.48 -30.65
C THR A 32 -1.72 -17.33 -31.32
N TRP A 33 -0.66 -17.86 -30.70
CA TRP A 33 0.68 -17.83 -31.31
C TRP A 33 0.70 -18.52 -32.68
N GLU A 34 0.10 -19.70 -32.78
CA GLU A 34 -0.04 -20.42 -34.05
C GLU A 34 -0.79 -19.59 -35.10
N LYS A 35 -1.95 -19.04 -34.72
CA LYS A 35 -2.78 -18.24 -35.63
C LYS A 35 -2.06 -16.98 -36.09
N LEU A 36 -1.34 -16.29 -35.19
CA LEU A 36 -0.56 -15.11 -35.52
C LEU A 36 0.49 -15.41 -36.60
N LEU A 37 1.26 -16.48 -36.40
CA LEU A 37 2.31 -16.85 -37.36
C LEU A 37 1.72 -17.33 -38.68
N LYS A 38 0.62 -18.08 -38.64
CA LYS A 38 -0.10 -18.51 -39.84
C LYS A 38 -0.68 -17.32 -40.62
N ASP A 39 -1.34 -16.38 -39.95
CA ASP A 39 -1.92 -15.21 -40.61
C ASP A 39 -0.85 -14.35 -41.29
N ILE A 40 0.30 -14.14 -40.64
CA ILE A 40 1.45 -13.42 -41.24
C ILE A 40 2.09 -14.23 -42.39
N TRP A 41 2.15 -15.56 -42.26
CA TRP A 41 2.66 -16.43 -43.34
C TRP A 41 1.83 -16.26 -44.63
N LEU A 42 0.51 -16.25 -44.48
CA LEU A 42 -0.44 -16.15 -45.60
C LEU A 42 -0.39 -14.79 -46.32
N GLU A 43 0.27 -13.78 -45.76
CA GLU A 43 0.52 -12.51 -46.45
C GLU A 43 1.64 -12.62 -47.51
N LEU A 44 2.52 -13.62 -47.39
CA LEU A 44 3.68 -13.80 -48.26
C LEU A 44 3.60 -15.08 -49.10
N PHE A 45 2.95 -16.11 -48.57
CA PHE A 45 2.98 -17.46 -49.12
C PHE A 45 1.59 -18.11 -49.05
N ASP A 46 1.41 -19.26 -49.71
CA ASP A 46 0.16 -20.01 -49.68
C ASP A 46 0.03 -20.92 -48.45
N GLU A 47 -1.19 -21.43 -48.22
CA GLU A 47 -1.50 -22.27 -47.06
C GLU A 47 -0.84 -23.66 -47.10
N GLU A 48 -0.63 -24.27 -48.28
CA GLU A 48 0.03 -25.58 -48.37
C GLU A 48 1.49 -25.48 -47.93
N SER A 49 2.17 -24.40 -48.31
CA SER A 49 3.56 -24.13 -47.90
C SER A 49 3.72 -23.95 -46.38
N TYR A 50 2.70 -23.40 -45.69
CA TYR A 50 2.69 -23.29 -44.24
C TYR A 50 2.71 -24.69 -43.60
N TYR A 51 1.79 -25.56 -44.03
CA TYR A 51 1.69 -26.91 -43.48
C TYR A 51 2.90 -27.76 -43.81
N ALA A 52 3.49 -27.61 -45.01
CA ALA A 52 4.75 -28.25 -45.34
C ALA A 52 5.87 -27.85 -44.37
N LYS A 53 5.99 -26.55 -44.05
CA LYS A 53 7.00 -26.06 -43.12
C LYS A 53 6.72 -26.44 -41.67
N ALA A 54 5.47 -26.39 -41.24
CA ALA A 54 5.06 -26.81 -39.91
C ALA A 54 5.34 -28.31 -39.69
N PHE A 55 5.12 -29.16 -40.69
CA PHE A 55 5.45 -30.58 -40.64
C PHE A 55 6.95 -30.81 -40.50
N GLU A 56 7.78 -30.13 -41.31
CA GLU A 56 9.24 -30.18 -41.22
C GLU A 56 9.75 -29.80 -39.82
N LEU A 57 9.22 -28.71 -39.25
CA LEU A 57 9.61 -28.26 -37.90
C LEU A 57 9.13 -29.24 -36.82
N ARG A 58 7.95 -29.82 -36.97
CA ARG A 58 7.41 -30.81 -36.03
C ARG A 58 8.25 -32.08 -35.99
N GLU A 59 8.71 -32.58 -37.14
CA GLU A 59 9.64 -33.72 -37.18
C GLU A 59 10.98 -33.40 -36.51
N ARG A 60 11.46 -32.16 -36.66
CA ARG A 60 12.74 -31.74 -36.11
C ARG A 60 12.73 -31.53 -34.60
N PHE A 61 11.62 -31.05 -34.05
CA PHE A 61 11.52 -30.63 -32.64
C PHE A 61 10.56 -31.50 -31.81
N GLU A 62 10.18 -32.68 -32.30
CA GLU A 62 9.44 -33.70 -31.54
C GLU A 62 8.12 -33.19 -30.90
N ASN A 63 7.41 -32.27 -31.57
CA ASN A 63 6.21 -31.58 -31.08
C ASN A 63 6.44 -30.56 -29.94
N ASN A 64 7.65 -30.04 -29.73
CA ASN A 64 7.84 -28.88 -28.87
C ASN A 64 7.34 -27.60 -29.57
N ASP A 65 6.11 -27.20 -29.25
CA ASP A 65 5.46 -26.00 -29.80
C ASP A 65 6.31 -24.73 -29.67
N PHE A 66 7.02 -24.56 -28.55
CA PHE A 66 7.86 -23.38 -28.33
C PHE A 66 9.00 -23.31 -29.35
N ASP A 67 9.72 -24.42 -29.55
CA ASP A 67 10.79 -24.48 -30.54
C ASP A 67 10.25 -24.34 -31.96
N ILE A 68 9.12 -24.98 -32.27
CA ILE A 68 8.48 -24.89 -33.58
C ILE A 68 8.12 -23.43 -33.90
N TYR A 69 7.41 -22.74 -33.01
CA TYR A 69 6.94 -21.38 -33.26
C TYR A 69 8.07 -20.35 -33.27
N THR A 70 9.07 -20.47 -32.39
CA THR A 70 10.21 -19.53 -32.38
C THR A 70 11.08 -19.67 -33.64
N ASN A 71 11.29 -20.89 -34.15
CA ASN A 71 12.02 -21.11 -35.40
C ASN A 71 11.20 -20.66 -36.63
N LEU A 72 9.89 -20.87 -36.61
CA LEU A 72 9.00 -20.36 -37.66
C LEU A 72 9.01 -18.83 -37.69
N ALA A 73 8.97 -18.18 -36.52
CA ALA A 73 9.07 -16.73 -36.39
C ALA A 73 10.42 -16.18 -36.91
N SER A 74 11.54 -16.83 -36.59
CA SER A 74 12.87 -16.46 -37.13
C SER A 74 12.94 -16.56 -38.66
N LEU A 75 12.21 -17.51 -39.25
CA LEU A 75 12.12 -17.64 -40.71
C LEU A 75 11.24 -16.54 -41.31
N LEU A 76 10.06 -16.31 -40.74
CA LEU A 76 9.16 -15.23 -41.17
C LEU A 76 9.82 -13.86 -41.07
N GLU A 77 10.59 -13.61 -40.01
CA GLU A 77 11.32 -12.35 -39.87
C GLU A 77 12.24 -12.07 -41.06
N LYS A 78 12.94 -13.09 -41.56
CA LYS A 78 13.84 -12.97 -42.71
C LYS A 78 13.06 -12.74 -44.01
N GLU A 79 11.99 -13.49 -44.22
CA GLU A 79 11.20 -13.40 -45.46
C GLU A 79 10.39 -12.11 -45.54
N VAL A 80 9.75 -11.68 -44.45
CA VAL A 80 9.07 -10.39 -44.37
C VAL A 80 10.05 -9.24 -44.58
N SER A 81 11.23 -9.29 -43.97
CA SER A 81 12.24 -8.22 -44.15
C SER A 81 12.68 -8.11 -45.61
N LYS A 82 12.92 -9.23 -46.30
CA LYS A 82 13.24 -9.21 -47.73
C LYS A 82 12.08 -8.66 -48.57
N ALA A 83 10.86 -9.12 -48.31
CA ALA A 83 9.68 -8.66 -49.02
C ALA A 83 9.45 -7.15 -48.84
N PHE A 84 9.69 -6.63 -47.64
CA PHE A 84 9.54 -5.21 -47.32
C PHE A 84 10.60 -4.35 -48.02
N ILE A 85 11.86 -4.78 -47.99
CA ILE A 85 12.97 -4.08 -48.69
C ILE A 85 12.72 -4.03 -50.21
N ASN A 86 12.16 -5.09 -50.77
CA ASN A 86 11.84 -5.17 -52.20
C ASN A 86 10.54 -4.44 -52.58
N GLY A 87 9.78 -3.93 -51.60
CA GLY A 87 8.49 -3.27 -51.83
C GLY A 87 7.33 -4.21 -52.16
N ASN A 88 7.48 -5.52 -51.90
CA ASN A 88 6.45 -6.53 -52.15
C ASN A 88 5.37 -6.56 -51.06
N ILE A 89 5.67 -6.03 -49.88
CA ILE A 89 4.73 -5.89 -48.77
C ILE A 89 4.79 -4.48 -48.21
N GLN A 90 3.62 -3.93 -47.89
CA GLN A 90 3.49 -2.66 -47.17
C GLN A 90 3.15 -2.97 -45.71
N VAL A 91 3.92 -2.38 -44.80
CA VAL A 91 3.69 -2.51 -43.36
C VAL A 91 3.19 -1.17 -42.84
N ASP A 92 1.98 -1.17 -42.28
CA ASP A 92 1.41 0.04 -41.70
C ASP A 92 2.31 0.59 -40.58
N ASN A 93 2.40 1.92 -40.49
CA ASN A 93 3.22 2.65 -39.52
C ASN A 93 4.74 2.40 -39.63
N LEU A 94 5.24 1.88 -40.75
CA LEU A 94 6.67 1.68 -40.97
C LEU A 94 7.07 1.95 -42.43
N ASP A 95 7.91 2.96 -42.63
CA ASP A 95 8.60 3.17 -43.89
C ASP A 95 10.05 2.64 -43.83
N LEU A 96 10.69 2.48 -44.99
CA LEU A 96 12.06 1.97 -45.09
C LEU A 96 13.06 2.81 -44.31
N LYS A 97 12.86 4.13 -44.27
CA LYS A 97 13.75 5.06 -43.57
C LYS A 97 13.69 4.82 -42.07
N THR A 98 12.48 4.78 -41.49
CA THR A 98 12.21 4.56 -40.07
C THR A 98 12.67 3.17 -39.65
N ALA A 99 12.39 2.15 -40.47
CA ALA A 99 12.87 0.79 -40.23
C ALA A 99 14.40 0.73 -40.11
N TYR A 100 15.12 1.43 -41.00
CA TYR A 100 16.58 1.47 -40.97
C TYR A 100 17.14 2.31 -39.81
N GLU A 101 16.62 3.53 -39.62
CA GLU A 101 17.13 4.48 -38.60
C GLU A 101 16.87 3.99 -37.17
N LEU A 102 15.72 3.38 -36.91
CA LEU A 102 15.33 2.88 -35.59
C LEU A 102 15.61 1.38 -35.39
N ASN A 103 16.17 0.71 -36.41
CA ASN A 103 16.44 -0.73 -36.41
C ASN A 103 15.19 -1.56 -36.04
N ILE A 104 14.04 -1.22 -36.63
CA ILE A 104 12.76 -1.88 -36.40
C ILE A 104 12.58 -2.97 -37.46
N SER A 105 12.37 -4.20 -37.00
CA SER A 105 12.03 -5.34 -37.86
C SER A 105 10.61 -5.17 -38.42
N PRO A 106 10.41 -5.20 -39.76
CA PRO A 106 9.07 -5.10 -40.34
C PRO A 106 8.13 -6.22 -39.89
N PHE A 107 8.67 -7.42 -39.63
CA PHE A 107 7.91 -8.53 -39.06
C PHE A 107 7.39 -8.21 -37.66
N LYS A 108 8.24 -7.65 -36.78
CA LYS A 108 7.80 -7.26 -35.43
C LYS A 108 6.79 -6.12 -35.47
N GLN A 109 6.90 -5.21 -36.44
CA GLN A 109 5.87 -4.19 -36.64
C GLN A 109 4.53 -4.79 -37.08
N LEU A 110 4.53 -5.79 -37.98
CA LEU A 110 3.30 -6.51 -38.32
C LEU A 110 2.67 -7.17 -37.08
N VAL A 111 3.49 -7.82 -36.24
CA VAL A 111 3.03 -8.36 -34.95
C VAL A 111 2.42 -7.25 -34.10
N ALA A 112 3.10 -6.11 -33.94
CA ALA A 112 2.59 -4.98 -33.17
C ALA A 112 1.22 -4.51 -33.69
N ASN A 113 1.10 -4.30 -34.99
CA ASN A 113 -0.13 -3.85 -35.64
C ASN A 113 -1.31 -4.82 -35.44
N ARG A 114 -1.07 -6.13 -35.33
CA ARG A 114 -2.11 -7.13 -35.02
C ARG A 114 -2.68 -6.94 -33.61
N PHE A 115 -1.83 -6.64 -32.64
CA PHE A 115 -2.23 -6.43 -31.24
C PHE A 115 -2.65 -4.98 -30.91
N SER A 116 -2.31 -3.99 -31.74
CA SER A 116 -2.81 -2.61 -31.58
C SER A 116 -4.28 -2.44 -32.00
N ASN A 117 -4.80 -3.32 -32.86
CA ASN A 117 -6.13 -3.20 -33.46
C ASN A 117 -7.12 -4.23 -32.89
N LEU A 118 -7.04 -4.51 -31.58
CA LEU A 118 -7.91 -5.47 -30.93
C LEU A 118 -9.32 -4.89 -30.69
N LYS A 119 -10.34 -5.72 -30.91
CA LYS A 119 -11.76 -5.37 -30.74
C LYS A 119 -12.31 -6.05 -29.49
N ILE A 120 -12.72 -5.24 -28.52
CA ILE A 120 -13.27 -5.72 -27.25
C ILE A 120 -14.62 -6.42 -27.51
N ARG A 121 -14.82 -7.56 -26.84
CA ARG A 121 -16.10 -8.27 -26.77
C ARG A 121 -17.08 -7.50 -25.90
N GLU A 122 -18.15 -6.97 -26.48
CA GLU A 122 -19.12 -6.13 -25.77
C GLU A 122 -19.77 -6.86 -24.58
N GLU A 123 -19.99 -8.17 -24.71
CA GLU A 123 -20.58 -9.02 -23.66
C GLU A 123 -19.68 -9.18 -22.42
N LYS A 124 -18.38 -8.85 -22.53
CA LYS A 124 -17.42 -8.97 -21.44
C LYS A 124 -17.11 -7.65 -20.72
N ILE A 125 -17.72 -6.53 -21.13
CA ILE A 125 -17.43 -5.20 -20.55
C ILE A 125 -17.56 -5.18 -19.02
N GLU A 126 -18.59 -5.79 -18.47
CA GLU A 126 -18.80 -5.79 -17.00
C GLU A 126 -17.74 -6.62 -16.26
N GLU A 127 -17.30 -7.73 -16.86
CA GLU A 127 -16.20 -8.53 -16.33
C GLU A 127 -14.87 -7.77 -16.39
N ILE A 128 -14.61 -7.02 -17.47
CA ILE A 128 -13.43 -6.16 -17.63
C ILE A 128 -13.37 -5.06 -16.55
N LYS A 129 -14.51 -4.50 -16.14
CA LYS A 129 -14.55 -3.55 -15.01
C LYS A 129 -14.07 -4.21 -13.71
N GLN A 130 -14.51 -5.44 -13.44
CA GLN A 130 -14.08 -6.16 -12.24
C GLN A 130 -12.61 -6.57 -12.34
N PHE A 131 -12.14 -6.96 -13.52
CA PHE A 131 -10.73 -7.20 -13.79
C PHE A 131 -9.88 -5.97 -13.49
N SER A 132 -10.32 -4.78 -13.94
CA SER A 132 -9.65 -3.51 -13.66
C SER A 132 -9.54 -3.25 -12.15
N GLN A 133 -10.62 -3.48 -11.40
CA GLN A 133 -10.62 -3.33 -9.93
C GLN A 133 -9.66 -4.32 -9.25
N MET A 134 -9.63 -5.57 -9.71
CA MET A 134 -8.68 -6.57 -9.22
C MET A 134 -7.22 -6.15 -9.50
N LEU A 135 -6.92 -5.68 -10.71
CA LEU A 135 -5.56 -5.22 -11.08
C LEU A 135 -5.09 -4.07 -10.17
N SER A 136 -5.99 -3.20 -9.71
CA SER A 136 -5.63 -2.15 -8.75
C SER A 136 -5.11 -2.68 -7.41
N LYS A 137 -5.39 -3.95 -7.08
CA LYS A 137 -4.93 -4.64 -5.86
C LYS A 137 -3.68 -5.48 -6.09
N ALA A 138 -3.14 -5.50 -7.30
CA ALA A 138 -1.90 -6.19 -7.58
C ALA A 138 -0.72 -5.43 -6.97
N ARG A 139 0.13 -6.13 -6.21
CA ARG A 139 1.42 -5.60 -5.76
C ARG A 139 2.29 -5.29 -6.98
N ILE A 140 2.46 -6.29 -7.85
CA ILE A 140 3.14 -6.21 -9.14
C ILE A 140 2.28 -6.94 -10.17
N ILE A 141 2.19 -6.38 -11.38
CA ILE A 141 1.55 -7.03 -12.53
C ILE A 141 2.64 -7.43 -13.50
N ILE A 142 2.56 -8.65 -14.03
CA ILE A 142 3.52 -9.19 -14.98
C ILE A 142 2.74 -9.76 -16.16
N THR A 143 3.19 -9.46 -17.37
CA THR A 143 2.59 -9.99 -18.58
C THR A 143 3.64 -10.29 -19.64
N THR A 144 3.33 -11.30 -20.46
CA THR A 144 4.03 -11.61 -21.71
C THR A 144 3.27 -11.13 -22.93
N ASN A 145 2.14 -10.44 -22.73
CA ASN A 145 1.34 -9.89 -23.81
C ASN A 145 1.95 -8.59 -24.34
N TYR A 146 1.81 -8.38 -25.64
CA TYR A 146 2.30 -7.17 -26.31
C TYR A 146 1.33 -6.00 -26.20
N ASP A 147 0.01 -6.29 -26.17
CA ASP A 147 -1.07 -5.31 -26.17
C ASP A 147 -1.08 -4.42 -24.92
N ASN A 148 -1.80 -3.29 -24.98
CA ASN A 148 -1.88 -2.29 -23.90
C ASN A 148 -3.14 -2.46 -23.02
N PHE A 149 -3.76 -3.65 -23.02
CA PHE A 149 -5.06 -3.84 -22.38
C PHE A 149 -5.03 -3.63 -20.86
N ILE A 150 -3.96 -4.05 -20.19
CA ILE A 150 -3.80 -3.90 -18.73
C ILE A 150 -3.68 -2.42 -18.38
N GLU A 151 -2.90 -1.68 -19.16
CA GLU A 151 -2.69 -0.25 -19.03
C GLU A 151 -3.99 0.53 -19.21
N GLU A 152 -4.77 0.18 -20.22
CA GLU A 152 -6.09 0.76 -20.47
C GLU A 152 -7.05 0.47 -19.31
N CYS A 153 -7.11 -0.77 -18.82
CA CYS A 153 -7.91 -1.15 -17.66
C CYS A 153 -7.57 -0.29 -16.43
N LEU A 154 -6.28 -0.18 -16.08
CA LEU A 154 -5.83 0.63 -14.94
C LEU A 154 -6.13 2.13 -15.13
N LYS A 155 -5.98 2.63 -16.35
CA LYS A 155 -6.30 4.03 -16.69
C LYS A 155 -7.79 4.34 -16.50
N THR A 156 -8.69 3.41 -16.83
CA THR A 156 -10.14 3.64 -16.67
C THR A 156 -10.58 3.85 -15.23
N ILE A 157 -9.81 3.33 -14.27
CA ILE A 157 -10.06 3.48 -12.83
C ILE A 157 -9.13 4.50 -12.17
N ASN A 158 -8.45 5.35 -12.98
CA ASN A 158 -7.50 6.38 -12.53
C ASN A 158 -6.32 5.85 -11.69
N VAL A 159 -5.88 4.61 -11.95
CA VAL A 159 -4.70 4.03 -11.31
C VAL A 159 -3.49 4.20 -12.23
N SER A 160 -2.46 4.88 -11.73
CA SER A 160 -1.19 5.03 -12.43
C SER A 160 -0.19 4.01 -11.91
N VAL A 161 0.39 3.22 -12.81
CA VAL A 161 1.48 2.27 -12.51
C VAL A 161 2.72 2.61 -13.31
N LYS A 162 3.89 2.23 -12.81
CA LYS A 162 5.13 2.35 -13.56
C LYS A 162 5.24 1.17 -14.53
N ILE A 163 5.28 1.47 -15.83
CA ILE A 163 5.40 0.46 -16.89
C ILE A 163 6.89 0.21 -17.18
N ASN A 164 7.30 -1.05 -17.10
CA ASN A 164 8.63 -1.53 -17.38
C ASN A 164 8.55 -2.51 -18.56
N VAL A 165 9.22 -2.18 -19.68
CA VAL A 165 9.21 -3.00 -20.90
C VAL A 165 10.55 -3.72 -21.05
N GLY A 166 10.51 -5.04 -21.16
CA GLY A 166 11.67 -5.91 -21.12
C GLY A 166 12.51 -5.62 -19.87
N ASN A 167 13.69 -5.01 -20.06
CA ASN A 167 14.63 -4.72 -18.97
C ASN A 167 14.58 -3.30 -18.46
N LYS A 168 13.90 -2.42 -19.19
CA LYS A 168 13.87 -0.99 -18.85
C LYS A 168 13.21 -0.89 -17.48
N GLY A 169 13.98 -0.45 -16.48
CA GLY A 169 13.50 -0.25 -15.12
C GLY A 169 13.93 -1.29 -14.08
N LEU A 170 14.55 -2.41 -14.46
CA LEU A 170 15.05 -3.42 -13.49
C LEU A 170 16.27 -2.96 -12.70
N PHE A 171 17.12 -2.12 -13.30
CA PHE A 171 18.28 -1.52 -12.63
C PHE A 171 17.94 -0.24 -11.87
N LEU A 172 16.69 0.25 -11.98
CA LEU A 172 16.23 1.38 -11.20
C LEU A 172 15.75 0.84 -9.86
N LYS A 173 16.35 1.30 -8.77
CA LYS A 173 15.83 1.11 -7.42
C LYS A 173 14.42 1.73 -7.33
N SER A 174 13.39 0.92 -7.54
CA SER A 174 11.99 1.34 -7.44
C SER A 174 11.31 0.77 -6.19
N SER A 175 10.03 1.10 -6.04
CA SER A 175 9.12 0.45 -5.10
C SER A 175 8.84 -0.99 -5.56
N ASP A 176 8.55 -1.87 -4.61
CA ASP A 176 8.03 -3.21 -4.87
C ASP A 176 6.50 -3.22 -5.10
N TYR A 177 5.89 -2.05 -5.25
CA TYR A 177 4.46 -1.86 -5.50
C TYR A 177 4.18 -1.06 -6.76
N GLY A 178 3.00 -1.29 -7.36
CA GLY A 178 2.46 -0.42 -8.40
C GLY A 178 3.25 -0.43 -9.71
N GLU A 179 3.84 -1.58 -10.05
CA GLU A 179 4.61 -1.76 -11.28
C GLU A 179 3.93 -2.77 -12.22
N LEU A 180 4.01 -2.50 -13.52
CA LEU A 180 3.63 -3.40 -14.60
C LEU A 180 4.89 -3.78 -15.40
N TYR A 181 5.17 -5.09 -15.50
CA TYR A 181 6.27 -5.63 -16.29
C TYR A 181 5.75 -6.32 -17.54
N LYS A 182 6.15 -5.83 -18.71
CA LYS A 182 5.90 -6.45 -20.02
C LYS A 182 7.16 -7.15 -20.50
N ILE A 183 7.26 -8.46 -20.25
CA ILE A 183 8.51 -9.21 -20.42
C ILE A 183 8.88 -9.36 -21.90
N HIS A 184 7.90 -9.63 -22.77
CA HIS A 184 8.14 -9.90 -24.19
C HIS A 184 8.03 -8.63 -25.06
N GLY A 185 8.01 -7.44 -24.47
CA GLY A 185 7.94 -6.18 -25.20
C GLY A 185 6.53 -5.57 -25.23
N THR A 186 6.36 -4.53 -26.04
CA THR A 186 5.08 -3.79 -26.17
C THR A 186 4.81 -3.38 -27.61
N VAL A 187 3.53 -3.24 -27.96
CA VAL A 187 3.10 -2.71 -29.27
C VAL A 187 3.54 -1.26 -29.52
N ASP A 188 3.75 -0.47 -28.46
CA ASP A 188 4.21 0.92 -28.57
C ASP A 188 5.67 1.05 -29.07
N ASP A 189 6.45 -0.02 -28.97
CA ASP A 189 7.86 -0.09 -29.39
C ASP A 189 8.14 -1.50 -29.94
N ALA A 190 7.83 -1.69 -31.23
CA ALA A 190 7.98 -2.97 -31.93
C ALA A 190 9.41 -3.53 -31.88
N SER A 191 10.44 -2.69 -31.67
CA SER A 191 11.83 -3.16 -31.52
C SER A 191 12.04 -4.00 -30.26
N THR A 192 11.17 -3.85 -29.26
CA THR A 192 11.22 -4.59 -27.99
C THR A 192 10.53 -5.94 -28.03
N ILE A 193 9.74 -6.22 -29.07
CA ILE A 193 8.98 -7.46 -29.19
C ILE A 193 9.92 -8.67 -29.25
N THR A 194 9.60 -9.67 -28.44
CA THR A 194 10.32 -10.93 -28.30
C THR A 194 9.45 -12.04 -28.88
N ILE A 195 9.81 -12.54 -30.05
CA ILE A 195 9.02 -13.58 -30.73
C ILE A 195 9.89 -14.60 -31.47
N THR A 196 11.09 -14.22 -31.91
CA THR A 196 12.00 -15.10 -32.64
C THR A 196 12.93 -15.84 -31.69
N LYS A 197 13.55 -16.93 -32.17
CA LYS A 197 14.53 -17.67 -31.38
C LYS A 197 15.68 -16.77 -30.90
N GLU A 198 16.22 -15.93 -31.78
CA GLU A 198 17.28 -15.00 -31.43
C GLU A 198 16.86 -13.98 -30.35
N ASP A 199 15.59 -13.58 -30.31
CA ASP A 199 15.07 -12.69 -29.27
C ASP A 199 15.04 -13.36 -27.89
N TYR A 200 14.52 -14.59 -27.82
CA TYR A 200 14.46 -15.35 -26.57
C TYR A 200 15.86 -15.62 -26.02
N GLU A 201 16.82 -16.01 -26.87
CA GLU A 201 18.22 -16.21 -26.49
C GLU A 201 18.85 -14.94 -25.89
N LYS A 202 18.59 -13.76 -26.50
CA LYS A 202 19.04 -12.46 -25.97
C LYS A 202 18.37 -12.05 -24.66
N ASN A 203 17.22 -12.65 -24.33
CA ASN A 203 16.43 -12.35 -23.15
C ASN A 203 16.64 -13.30 -21.97
N VAL A 204 17.37 -14.42 -22.11
CA VAL A 204 17.62 -15.38 -21.02
C VAL A 204 18.36 -14.75 -19.83
N THR A 205 19.40 -13.94 -20.07
CA THR A 205 20.14 -13.24 -18.99
C THR A 205 19.30 -12.13 -18.36
N LYS A 206 18.30 -11.67 -19.09
CA LYS A 206 17.48 -10.53 -18.75
C LYS A 206 16.29 -10.91 -17.88
N SER A 207 15.68 -12.07 -18.13
CA SER A 207 14.60 -12.64 -17.31
C SER A 207 15.06 -13.03 -15.90
N ALA A 208 16.35 -13.33 -15.71
CA ALA A 208 16.89 -13.69 -14.39
C ALA A 208 16.70 -12.59 -13.32
N LEU A 209 16.83 -11.31 -13.69
CA LEU A 209 16.66 -10.20 -12.75
C LEU A 209 15.18 -9.99 -12.36
N ILE A 210 14.27 -10.15 -13.33
CA ILE A 210 12.83 -10.13 -13.09
C ILE A 210 12.47 -11.28 -12.15
N ASN A 211 12.94 -12.49 -12.44
CA ASN A 211 12.71 -13.67 -11.61
C ASN A 211 13.21 -13.45 -10.18
N ALA A 212 14.42 -12.94 -9.98
CA ALA A 212 14.96 -12.64 -8.66
C ALA A 212 14.07 -11.68 -7.86
N LYS A 213 13.55 -10.62 -8.50
CA LYS A 213 12.62 -9.67 -7.86
C LYS A 213 11.28 -10.30 -7.53
N ILE A 214 10.76 -11.18 -8.38
CA ILE A 214 9.51 -11.90 -8.11
C ILE A 214 9.70 -12.85 -6.93
N LEU A 215 10.77 -13.64 -6.95
CA LEU A 215 11.10 -14.59 -5.89
C LEU A 215 11.29 -13.90 -4.54
N SER A 216 11.94 -12.73 -4.50
CA SER A 216 12.08 -11.97 -3.24
C SER A 216 10.75 -11.48 -2.68
N ASN A 217 9.79 -11.14 -3.54
CA ASN A 217 8.46 -10.68 -3.14
C ASN A 217 7.49 -11.85 -2.83
N LEU A 218 7.77 -13.05 -3.31
CA LEU A 218 6.90 -14.24 -3.15
C LEU A 218 6.78 -14.70 -1.69
N VAL A 219 7.80 -14.40 -0.86
CA VAL A 219 7.76 -14.64 0.58
C VAL A 219 6.59 -13.87 1.23
N GLU A 220 6.35 -12.63 0.81
CA GLU A 220 5.32 -11.75 1.37
C GLU A 220 3.99 -11.82 0.63
N SER A 221 4.03 -12.12 -0.68
CA SER A 221 2.91 -11.93 -1.60
C SER A 221 2.68 -13.18 -2.45
N PRO A 222 1.47 -13.78 -2.41
CA PRO A 222 1.15 -14.92 -3.26
C PRO A 222 1.06 -14.52 -4.74
N ILE A 223 1.29 -15.48 -5.64
CA ILE A 223 1.18 -15.29 -7.09
C ILE A 223 -0.14 -15.84 -7.60
N LEU A 224 -0.82 -15.08 -8.44
CA LEU A 224 -1.99 -15.50 -9.19
C LEU A 224 -1.71 -15.46 -10.70
N PHE A 225 -1.86 -16.60 -11.38
CA PHE A 225 -1.78 -16.72 -12.83
C PHE A 225 -3.18 -16.67 -13.47
N LEU A 226 -3.33 -15.82 -14.49
CA LEU A 226 -4.56 -15.60 -15.26
C LEU A 226 -4.30 -15.75 -16.76
N GLY A 227 -5.01 -16.67 -17.42
CA GLY A 227 -4.89 -16.89 -18.87
C GLY A 227 -3.47 -17.21 -19.31
N TYR A 228 -2.71 -17.87 -18.43
CA TYR A 228 -1.29 -18.14 -18.60
C TYR A 228 -1.08 -19.66 -18.68
N SER A 229 -0.23 -20.12 -19.59
CA SER A 229 0.15 -21.53 -19.65
C SER A 229 1.34 -21.82 -18.74
N LEU A 230 1.19 -22.78 -17.82
CA LEU A 230 2.31 -23.28 -17.01
C LEU A 230 3.37 -24.04 -17.83
N THR A 231 3.13 -24.24 -19.13
CA THR A 231 4.10 -24.83 -20.07
C THR A 231 5.10 -23.81 -20.62
N ASP A 232 4.93 -22.51 -20.37
CA ASP A 232 5.88 -21.47 -20.80
C ASP A 232 7.25 -21.64 -20.11
N GLU A 233 8.32 -21.74 -20.90
CA GLU A 233 9.71 -21.89 -20.43
C GLU A 233 10.13 -20.84 -19.39
N ASN A 234 9.70 -19.58 -19.53
CA ASN A 234 10.09 -18.52 -18.58
C ASN A 234 9.41 -18.71 -17.22
N ILE A 235 8.15 -19.13 -17.22
CA ILE A 235 7.42 -19.42 -15.99
C ILE A 235 7.91 -20.71 -15.35
N ARG A 236 8.16 -21.75 -16.16
CA ARG A 236 8.76 -22.99 -15.66
C ARG A 236 10.09 -22.72 -14.99
N LYS A 237 10.94 -21.87 -15.57
CA LYS A 237 12.17 -21.42 -14.93
C LYS A 237 11.93 -20.69 -13.61
N LEU A 238 11.02 -19.72 -13.56
CA LEU A 238 10.65 -19.01 -12.32
C LEU A 238 10.17 -19.97 -11.22
N LEU A 239 9.30 -20.92 -11.58
CA LEU A 239 8.75 -21.92 -10.66
C LEU A 239 9.81 -22.94 -10.22
N THR A 240 10.76 -23.29 -11.09
CA THR A 240 11.91 -24.13 -10.76
C THR A 240 12.82 -23.41 -9.76
N ASP A 241 13.21 -22.17 -10.07
CA ASP A 241 14.03 -21.33 -9.19
C ASP A 241 13.34 -21.17 -7.82
N PHE A 242 12.00 -21.06 -7.79
CA PHE A 242 11.23 -21.07 -6.55
C PHE A 242 11.35 -22.39 -5.80
N ALA A 243 11.08 -23.53 -6.45
CA ALA A 243 11.13 -24.85 -5.81
C ALA A 243 12.50 -25.16 -5.20
N GLU A 244 13.57 -24.84 -5.92
CA GLU A 244 14.95 -25.10 -5.49
C GLU A 244 15.37 -24.26 -4.27
N ASN A 245 14.83 -23.05 -4.14
CA ASN A 245 15.20 -22.10 -3.09
C ASN A 245 14.14 -21.97 -1.98
N SER A 246 13.06 -22.73 -2.07
CA SER A 246 11.92 -22.65 -1.15
C SER A 246 12.03 -23.69 -0.01
N PRO A 247 11.95 -23.26 1.26
CA PRO A 247 11.83 -24.18 2.40
C PRO A 247 10.39 -24.66 2.63
N PHE A 248 9.42 -24.19 1.83
CA PHE A 248 7.99 -24.40 2.05
C PHE A 248 7.57 -25.85 1.82
N ASP A 249 6.65 -26.34 2.65
CA ASP A 249 6.02 -27.63 2.42
C ASP A 249 4.99 -27.58 1.27
N ILE A 250 4.45 -28.73 0.91
CA ILE A 250 3.44 -28.88 -0.16
C ILE A 250 2.25 -27.94 0.05
N SER A 251 1.81 -27.80 1.31
CA SER A 251 0.64 -27.03 1.67
C SER A 251 0.92 -25.54 1.57
N GLU A 252 2.07 -25.08 2.05
CA GLU A 252 2.50 -23.68 1.96
C GLU A 252 2.74 -23.26 0.51
N SER A 253 3.37 -24.10 -0.32
CA SER A 253 3.52 -23.83 -1.76
C SER A 253 2.18 -23.66 -2.46
N ALA A 254 1.21 -24.55 -2.19
CA ALA A 254 -0.13 -24.48 -2.79
C ALA A 254 -0.91 -23.22 -2.36
N GLN A 255 -0.60 -22.65 -1.20
CA GLN A 255 -1.17 -21.39 -0.71
C GLN A 255 -0.50 -20.16 -1.32
N LYS A 256 0.73 -20.30 -1.84
CA LYS A 256 1.49 -19.22 -2.45
C LYS A 256 1.26 -19.07 -3.95
N ILE A 257 0.82 -20.13 -4.63
CA ILE A 257 0.64 -20.12 -6.09
C ILE A 257 -0.80 -20.52 -6.44
N GLY A 258 -1.51 -19.60 -7.08
CA GLY A 258 -2.85 -19.82 -7.62
C GLY A 258 -2.86 -19.73 -9.15
N VAL A 259 -3.57 -20.64 -9.80
CA VAL A 259 -3.68 -20.68 -11.27
C VAL A 259 -5.14 -20.77 -11.63
N VAL A 260 -5.64 -19.82 -12.44
CA VAL A 260 -7.03 -19.83 -12.90
C VAL A 260 -7.12 -20.53 -14.24
N GLU A 261 -7.85 -21.64 -14.26
CA GLU A 261 -8.17 -22.40 -15.46
C GLU A 261 -9.61 -22.14 -15.89
N TYR A 262 -9.79 -21.93 -17.19
CA TYR A 262 -11.11 -21.81 -17.78
C TYR A 262 -11.82 -23.17 -17.81
N LEU A 263 -12.97 -23.26 -17.16
CA LEU A 263 -13.86 -24.42 -17.20
C LEU A 263 -15.22 -23.97 -17.74
N PRO A 264 -15.59 -24.33 -18.99
CA PRO A 264 -16.85 -23.91 -19.60
C PRO A 264 -18.06 -24.22 -18.72
N ASP A 265 -19.03 -23.31 -18.69
CA ASP A 265 -20.33 -23.45 -18.01
C ASP A 265 -20.24 -23.66 -16.47
N SER A 266 -19.07 -23.47 -15.86
CA SER A 266 -18.90 -23.60 -14.42
C SER A 266 -19.04 -22.25 -13.71
N GLU A 267 -20.16 -22.07 -13.00
CA GLU A 267 -20.46 -20.86 -12.22
C GLU A 267 -19.76 -20.82 -10.84
N SER A 268 -19.47 -22.00 -10.27
CA SER A 268 -18.72 -22.11 -9.02
C SER A 268 -17.21 -22.15 -9.27
N ILE A 269 -16.44 -21.75 -8.27
CA ILE A 269 -14.97 -21.88 -8.30
C ILE A 269 -14.63 -23.25 -7.71
N GLU A 270 -14.24 -24.19 -8.55
CA GLU A 270 -13.68 -25.47 -8.10
C GLU A 270 -12.20 -25.27 -7.79
N THR A 271 -11.72 -25.83 -6.67
CA THR A 271 -10.31 -25.69 -6.28
C THR A 271 -9.69 -27.04 -6.03
N VAL A 272 -8.59 -27.30 -6.75
CA VAL A 272 -7.84 -28.54 -6.68
C VAL A 272 -6.37 -28.21 -6.49
N VAL A 273 -5.74 -28.83 -5.49
CA VAL A 273 -4.27 -28.78 -5.37
C VAL A 273 -3.68 -29.64 -6.49
N SER A 274 -2.91 -29.00 -7.36
CA SER A 274 -2.25 -29.63 -8.49
C SER A 274 -0.74 -29.52 -8.33
N SER A 275 0.01 -30.33 -9.08
CA SER A 275 1.46 -30.32 -9.05
C SER A 275 2.05 -30.29 -10.45
N LEU A 276 3.27 -29.76 -10.54
CA LEU A 276 4.18 -29.93 -11.67
C LEU A 276 5.22 -30.96 -11.24
N PRO A 277 5.05 -32.25 -11.59
CA PRO A 277 5.86 -33.35 -11.03
C PRO A 277 7.35 -33.22 -11.33
N ASP A 278 7.67 -32.67 -12.49
CA ASP A 278 9.00 -32.35 -12.99
C ASP A 278 9.69 -31.22 -12.22
N LEU A 279 8.91 -30.28 -11.66
CA LEU A 279 9.45 -29.13 -10.92
C LEU A 279 9.28 -29.26 -9.40
N SER A 280 8.60 -30.32 -8.92
CA SER A 280 8.21 -30.48 -7.50
C SER A 280 7.43 -29.29 -6.92
N VAL A 281 6.72 -28.53 -7.77
CA VAL A 281 5.91 -27.38 -7.37
C VAL A 281 4.46 -27.79 -7.19
N TYR A 282 3.84 -27.34 -6.10
CA TYR A 282 2.41 -27.49 -5.85
C TYR A 282 1.71 -26.14 -5.90
N TYR A 283 0.53 -26.11 -6.51
CA TYR A 283 -0.26 -24.89 -6.71
C TYR A 283 -1.76 -25.17 -6.56
N SER A 284 -2.51 -24.14 -6.21
CA SER A 284 -3.97 -24.17 -6.19
C SER A 284 -4.53 -23.86 -7.56
N CYS A 285 -5.14 -24.85 -8.21
CA CYS A 285 -5.83 -24.67 -9.47
C CYS A 285 -7.30 -24.29 -9.22
N LEU A 286 -7.71 -23.14 -9.74
CA LEU A 286 -9.03 -22.52 -9.62
C LEU A 286 -9.76 -22.67 -10.96
N LYS A 287 -10.71 -23.61 -11.06
CA LYS A 287 -11.43 -23.92 -12.31
C LYS A 287 -12.81 -23.28 -12.32
N THR A 288 -13.10 -22.40 -13.28
CA THR A 288 -14.40 -21.73 -13.41
C THR A 288 -14.57 -21.04 -14.78
N ASP A 289 -15.79 -20.69 -15.17
CA ASP A 289 -16.08 -19.66 -16.19
C ASP A 289 -16.36 -18.30 -15.55
N ASN A 290 -16.75 -18.28 -14.27
CA ASN A 290 -17.10 -17.06 -13.54
C ASN A 290 -15.85 -16.32 -13.02
N PHE A 291 -15.01 -15.85 -13.93
CA PHE A 291 -13.82 -15.05 -13.65
C PHE A 291 -14.17 -13.77 -12.87
N THR A 292 -15.33 -13.20 -13.16
CA THR A 292 -15.92 -12.08 -12.41
C THR A 292 -15.94 -12.33 -10.89
N ASN A 293 -16.25 -13.54 -10.43
CA ASN A 293 -16.26 -13.87 -9.01
C ASN A 293 -14.84 -13.82 -8.41
N ILE A 294 -13.86 -14.39 -9.10
CA ILE A 294 -12.43 -14.34 -8.69
C ILE A 294 -11.98 -12.89 -8.54
N TYR A 295 -12.26 -12.05 -9.54
CA TYR A 295 -11.88 -10.64 -9.53
C TYR A 295 -12.51 -9.88 -8.36
N ARG A 296 -13.80 -10.11 -8.10
CA ARG A 296 -14.50 -9.52 -6.96
C ARG A 296 -13.86 -9.92 -5.63
N LEU A 297 -13.52 -11.19 -5.45
CA LEU A 297 -12.91 -11.67 -4.21
C LEU A 297 -11.57 -10.99 -3.93
N ILE A 298 -10.71 -10.88 -4.93
CA ILE A 298 -9.40 -10.21 -4.79
C ILE A 298 -9.58 -8.69 -4.62
N SER A 299 -10.58 -8.08 -5.27
CA SER A 299 -10.84 -6.64 -5.14
C SER A 299 -11.19 -6.20 -3.71
N LYS A 300 -11.63 -7.14 -2.85
CA LYS A 300 -11.95 -6.87 -1.43
C LYS A 300 -10.73 -6.57 -0.57
N ILE A 301 -9.52 -6.89 -1.02
CA ILE A 301 -8.28 -6.59 -0.30
C ILE A 301 -8.20 -5.08 -0.03
N ASN A 302 -8.02 -4.72 1.24
CA ASN A 302 -8.02 -3.34 1.68
C ASN A 302 -7.01 -3.12 2.81
N GLN A 303 -5.81 -2.66 2.45
CA GLN A 303 -4.79 -2.21 3.40
C GLN A 303 -4.87 -0.67 3.66
N GLY A 304 -6.00 -0.03 3.36
CA GLY A 304 -6.19 1.43 3.50
C GLY A 304 -5.66 2.26 2.33
N PHE A 305 -4.65 1.76 1.60
CA PHE A 305 -4.09 2.38 0.39
C PHE A 305 -3.99 1.37 -0.75
N LEU A 306 -3.98 1.84 -1.99
CA LEU A 306 -3.64 1.03 -3.16
C LEU A 306 -2.11 0.83 -3.26
N PRO A 307 -1.64 -0.30 -3.83
CA PRO A 307 -0.23 -0.51 -4.18
C PRO A 307 0.42 0.67 -4.92
N SER A 308 -0.28 1.28 -5.88
CA SER A 308 0.21 2.47 -6.60
C SER A 308 0.40 3.71 -5.70
N GLU A 309 -0.43 3.86 -4.68
CA GLU A 309 -0.31 4.94 -3.69
C GLU A 309 0.84 4.67 -2.72
N ILE A 310 0.97 3.43 -2.25
CA ILE A 310 2.11 2.98 -1.43
C ILE A 310 3.42 3.26 -2.17
N ALA A 311 3.50 2.87 -3.44
CA ALA A 311 4.67 3.13 -4.28
C ALA A 311 4.99 4.63 -4.40
N LYS A 312 3.97 5.47 -4.52
CA LYS A 312 4.14 6.93 -4.55
C LYS A 312 4.72 7.44 -3.24
N TYR A 313 4.21 7.00 -2.09
CA TYR A 313 4.74 7.39 -0.79
C TYR A 313 6.18 6.89 -0.59
N GLU A 314 6.49 5.64 -0.93
CA GLU A 314 7.84 5.10 -0.85
C GLU A 314 8.84 5.88 -1.71
N ASN A 315 8.45 6.21 -2.95
CA ASN A 315 9.32 6.98 -3.85
C ASN A 315 9.56 8.40 -3.33
N VAL A 316 8.53 9.06 -2.78
CA VAL A 316 8.65 10.38 -2.15
C VAL A 316 9.57 10.30 -0.93
N PHE A 317 9.36 9.30 -0.07
CA PHE A 317 10.17 9.06 1.12
C PHE A 317 11.64 8.80 0.75
N ARG A 318 11.90 7.93 -0.22
CA ARG A 318 13.25 7.64 -0.73
C ARG A 318 13.93 8.90 -1.27
N LYS A 319 13.23 9.68 -2.09
CA LYS A 319 13.75 10.95 -2.63
C LYS A 319 14.11 11.94 -1.53
N ILE A 320 13.29 12.02 -0.48
CA ILE A 320 13.59 12.86 0.69
C ILE A 320 14.86 12.37 1.37
N ILE A 321 14.99 11.05 1.61
CA ILE A 321 16.19 10.47 2.23
C ILE A 321 17.43 10.75 1.40
N GLU A 322 17.38 10.56 0.08
CA GLU A 322 18.51 10.79 -0.81
C GLU A 322 18.93 12.27 -0.76
N VAL A 323 18.01 13.20 -0.98
CA VAL A 323 18.30 14.64 -1.02
C VAL A 323 18.80 15.17 0.33
N LYS A 324 18.15 14.79 1.44
CA LYS A 324 18.51 15.26 2.79
C LYS A 324 19.69 14.49 3.39
N GLY A 325 19.90 13.26 2.94
CA GLY A 325 21.08 12.47 3.25
C GLY A 325 22.33 13.07 2.61
N GLU A 326 22.25 13.44 1.32
CA GLU A 326 23.32 14.16 0.61
C GLU A 326 23.66 15.49 1.29
N SER A 327 22.65 16.23 1.78
CA SER A 327 22.87 17.48 2.51
C SER A 327 23.29 17.31 3.98
N LYS A 328 23.39 16.06 4.48
CA LYS A 328 23.64 15.71 5.89
C LYS A 328 22.59 16.26 6.88
N ASP A 329 21.42 16.67 6.40
CA ASP A 329 20.32 17.21 7.22
C ASP A 329 19.23 16.16 7.50
N LEU A 330 19.50 14.87 7.30
CA LEU A 330 18.51 13.80 7.41
C LEU A 330 17.81 13.76 8.78
N LYS A 331 18.53 14.10 9.85
CA LYS A 331 18.00 14.21 11.23
C LYS A 331 16.92 15.29 11.40
N THR A 332 16.92 16.31 10.54
CA THR A 332 15.91 17.39 10.57
C THR A 332 14.57 16.98 9.98
N VAL A 333 14.50 15.80 9.36
CA VAL A 333 13.34 15.34 8.59
C VAL A 333 12.81 14.00 9.10
N LEU A 334 13.68 13.14 9.64
CA LEU A 334 13.30 11.92 10.35
C LEU A 334 13.23 12.20 11.85
N THR A 335 12.13 12.82 12.29
CA THR A 335 11.80 12.93 13.72
C THR A 335 10.70 11.91 14.01
N SER A 336 11.05 10.82 14.69
CA SER A 336 10.09 9.88 15.24
C SER A 336 9.91 10.15 16.74
N TYR A 337 8.69 9.99 17.23
CA TYR A 337 8.36 10.18 18.64
C TYR A 337 8.92 9.06 19.54
N GLU A 338 9.12 7.87 18.97
CA GLU A 338 9.80 6.71 19.53
C GLU A 338 10.93 6.31 18.57
N ASP A 339 12.04 5.72 19.06
CA ASP A 339 13.08 5.15 18.18
C ASP A 339 12.44 4.02 17.35
N LEU A 340 12.18 4.28 16.07
CA LEU A 340 11.54 3.31 15.14
C LEU A 340 12.30 1.97 15.09
N ALA A 341 13.60 1.99 15.40
CA ALA A 341 14.45 0.81 15.42
C ALA A 341 14.15 -0.18 16.56
N ASN A 342 13.43 0.24 17.61
CA ASN A 342 13.18 -0.57 18.81
C ASN A 342 11.72 -1.03 18.95
N LEU A 343 10.85 -0.68 17.99
CA LEU A 343 9.43 -1.05 18.05
C LEU A 343 9.24 -2.51 17.66
N THR A 344 8.52 -3.25 18.51
CA THR A 344 8.08 -4.62 18.20
C THR A 344 6.90 -4.60 17.24
N GLU A 345 6.66 -5.70 16.51
CA GLU A 345 5.50 -5.82 15.61
C GLU A 345 4.17 -5.60 16.36
N ASP A 346 4.08 -6.06 17.62
CA ASP A 346 2.89 -5.89 18.46
C ASP A 346 2.65 -4.42 18.84
N GLU A 347 3.71 -3.65 19.07
CA GLU A 347 3.62 -2.20 19.30
C GLU A 347 3.23 -1.46 18.02
N ILE A 348 3.75 -1.87 16.86
CA ILE A 348 3.38 -1.29 15.56
C ILE A 348 1.89 -1.52 15.25
N ARG A 349 1.36 -2.69 15.62
CA ARG A 349 -0.06 -3.02 15.43
C ARG A 349 -0.99 -2.28 16.38
N SER A 350 -0.54 -1.94 17.59
CA SER A 350 -1.40 -1.41 18.66
C SER A 350 -1.29 0.11 18.86
N LYS A 351 -0.15 0.72 18.53
CA LYS A 351 0.08 2.15 18.68
C LYS A 351 -0.20 2.90 17.38
N ASN A 352 -0.82 4.07 17.49
CA ASN A 352 -0.88 5.02 16.38
C ASN A 352 0.50 5.66 16.19
N ILE A 353 1.32 5.09 15.32
CA ILE A 353 2.65 5.63 15.01
C ILE A 353 2.49 6.79 14.03
N VAL A 354 2.99 7.96 14.42
CA VAL A 354 3.06 9.14 13.56
C VAL A 354 4.51 9.37 13.18
N VAL A 355 4.84 9.13 11.91
CA VAL A 355 6.09 9.59 11.31
C VAL A 355 5.78 10.89 10.59
N ALA A 356 6.37 11.98 11.05
CA ALA A 356 6.08 13.30 10.52
C ALA A 356 7.34 13.92 9.92
N PHE A 357 7.17 14.49 8.73
CA PHE A 357 8.23 15.07 7.90
C PHE A 357 8.11 16.58 7.91
N GLY A 358 9.09 17.25 8.52
CA GLY A 358 9.11 18.69 8.68
C GLY A 358 10.29 19.09 9.55
N ASP A 359 10.76 20.34 9.39
CA ASP A 359 11.79 20.90 10.27
C ASP A 359 11.36 20.69 11.73
N GLU A 360 12.23 20.07 12.55
CA GLU A 360 12.04 19.66 13.95
C GLU A 360 11.32 20.74 14.79
N ARG A 361 11.42 21.99 14.37
CA ARG A 361 10.73 23.16 14.93
C ARG A 361 9.20 23.15 14.81
N TYR A 362 8.58 22.39 13.90
CA TYR A 362 7.18 22.55 13.50
C TYR A 362 6.25 21.35 13.73
N ILE A 363 6.78 20.18 14.06
CA ILE A 363 5.95 18.99 14.26
C ILE A 363 5.83 18.68 15.75
N TYR A 364 4.85 19.30 16.38
CA TYR A 364 4.36 18.85 17.68
C TYR A 364 2.84 18.72 17.59
N LYS A 365 2.31 17.50 17.67
CA LYS A 365 0.88 17.33 18.02
C LYS A 365 0.78 17.64 19.50
N PHE A 366 0.40 18.87 19.84
CA PHE A 366 0.08 19.21 21.21
C PHE A 366 -1.19 18.48 21.63
N PRO A 367 -1.23 17.92 22.85
CA PRO A 367 -2.47 17.39 23.37
C PRO A 367 -3.52 18.50 23.45
N ASP A 368 -4.79 18.14 23.34
CA ASP A 368 -5.85 19.04 23.76
C ASP A 368 -5.96 19.06 25.31
N PHE A 369 -6.81 19.93 25.86
CA PHE A 369 -6.98 20.02 27.32
C PHE A 369 -7.49 18.71 27.93
N LYS A 370 -8.32 17.95 27.20
CA LYS A 370 -8.91 16.69 27.67
C LYS A 370 -7.83 15.61 27.77
N GLU A 371 -7.07 15.41 26.70
CA GLU A 371 -5.93 14.49 26.62
C GLU A 371 -4.91 14.81 27.72
N TYR A 372 -4.57 16.10 27.89
CA TYR A 372 -3.66 16.54 28.95
C TYR A 372 -4.16 16.18 30.36
N VAL A 373 -5.39 16.55 30.72
CA VAL A 373 -5.93 16.32 32.07
C VAL A 373 -6.15 14.83 32.35
N ARG A 374 -6.52 14.05 31.33
CA ARG A 374 -6.64 12.58 31.42
C ARG A 374 -5.28 11.95 31.71
N SER A 375 -4.24 12.33 30.97
CA SER A 375 -2.86 11.92 31.23
C SER A 375 -2.39 12.38 32.62
N TYR A 376 -2.67 13.63 32.98
CA TYR A 376 -2.22 14.25 34.23
C TYR A 376 -2.77 13.57 35.48
N PHE A 377 -4.06 13.21 35.52
CA PHE A 377 -4.69 12.65 36.73
C PHE A 377 -4.83 11.13 36.73
N LEU A 378 -5.02 10.50 35.56
CA LEU A 378 -5.34 9.07 35.48
C LEU A 378 -4.16 8.18 35.09
N ASP A 379 -3.03 8.75 34.67
CA ASP A 379 -1.82 8.04 34.22
C ASP A 379 -2.09 6.95 33.15
N LYS A 380 -3.22 7.02 32.42
CA LYS A 380 -3.64 6.03 31.39
C LYS A 380 -3.00 6.26 30.02
N GLU A 381 -2.56 7.48 29.73
CA GLU A 381 -1.94 7.88 28.46
C GLU A 381 -0.62 8.60 28.77
N THR A 382 0.51 7.99 28.45
CA THR A 382 1.83 8.61 28.68
C THR A 382 2.17 9.58 27.55
N ILE A 383 2.02 10.87 27.82
CA ILE A 383 2.53 11.93 26.95
C ILE A 383 3.98 12.24 27.40
N PRO A 384 4.99 12.22 26.52
CA PRO A 384 6.35 12.60 26.83
C PRO A 384 6.41 14.00 27.43
N GLN A 385 7.24 14.07 28.46
CA GLN A 385 7.44 15.24 29.31
C GLN A 385 7.75 16.50 28.50
N GLU A 386 8.48 16.38 27.39
CA GLU A 386 8.80 17.52 26.53
C GLU A 386 7.57 18.12 25.83
N ILE A 387 6.68 17.27 25.28
CA ILE A 387 5.44 17.76 24.65
C ILE A 387 4.53 18.38 25.70
N VAL A 388 4.45 17.77 26.89
CA VAL A 388 3.68 18.30 28.02
C VAL A 388 4.15 19.71 28.39
N ILE A 389 5.46 19.90 28.57
CA ILE A 389 6.03 21.21 28.95
C ILE A 389 5.76 22.26 27.87
N ARG A 390 5.96 21.90 26.60
CA ARG A 390 5.68 22.80 25.47
C ARG A 390 4.20 23.13 25.36
N PHE A 391 3.29 22.17 25.58
CA PHE A 391 1.85 22.42 25.66
C PHE A 391 1.51 23.41 26.77
N ILE A 392 2.01 23.20 28.00
CA ILE A 392 1.80 24.10 29.14
C ILE A 392 2.22 25.54 28.79
N ALA A 393 3.33 25.70 28.06
CA ALA A 393 3.86 27.00 27.64
C ALA A 393 3.03 27.73 26.57
N THR A 394 2.24 26.99 25.79
CA THR A 394 1.30 27.55 24.79
C THR A 394 -0.03 27.99 25.39
N GLN A 395 -0.39 27.48 26.56
CA GLN A 395 -1.63 27.86 27.24
C GLN A 395 -1.52 29.27 27.85
N PRO A 396 -2.61 30.06 27.88
CA PRO A 396 -2.61 31.36 28.53
C PRO A 396 -2.15 31.26 29.98
N VAL A 397 -1.22 32.12 30.43
CA VAL A 397 -0.67 32.10 31.82
C VAL A 397 -1.78 32.24 32.87
N ALA A 398 -2.87 32.93 32.54
CA ALA A 398 -4.04 33.10 33.39
C ALA A 398 -4.93 31.85 33.50
N SER A 399 -4.73 30.81 32.69
CA SER A 399 -5.60 29.63 32.70
C SER A 399 -5.42 28.81 33.98
N HIS A 400 -6.51 28.18 34.45
CA HIS A 400 -6.50 27.28 35.61
C HIS A 400 -6.03 25.88 35.21
N LEU A 401 -4.83 25.79 34.62
CA LEU A 401 -4.23 24.52 34.21
C LEU A 401 -3.50 23.88 35.40
N PRO A 402 -3.80 22.61 35.77
CA PRO A 402 -3.01 21.84 36.72
C PRO A 402 -1.58 21.65 36.20
N ILE A 403 -0.55 21.90 37.01
CA ILE A 403 0.86 21.79 36.56
C ILE A 403 1.84 21.27 37.62
N LYS A 404 1.44 21.11 38.89
CA LYS A 404 2.37 20.78 39.98
C LYS A 404 3.23 19.52 39.73
N LYS A 405 2.65 18.45 39.17
CA LYS A 405 3.38 17.21 38.80
C LYS A 405 4.60 17.49 37.90
N TYR A 406 4.55 18.55 37.09
CA TYR A 406 5.57 18.86 36.08
C TYR A 406 6.45 20.07 36.44
N MET A 407 6.31 20.69 37.61
CA MET A 407 7.09 21.89 37.95
C MET A 407 8.61 21.64 37.95
N PHE A 408 9.06 20.52 38.53
CA PHE A 408 10.48 20.14 38.52
C PHE A 408 11.01 19.95 37.09
N ALA A 409 10.24 19.22 36.29
CA ALA A 409 10.52 18.96 34.88
C ALA A 409 10.60 20.26 34.05
N MET A 410 9.71 21.21 34.31
CA MET A 410 9.70 22.54 33.69
C MET A 410 10.95 23.35 34.06
N SER A 411 11.39 23.28 35.31
CA SER A 411 12.62 23.94 35.78
C SER A 411 13.86 23.35 35.11
N GLU A 412 13.94 22.03 34.93
CA GLU A 412 15.01 21.39 34.16
C GLU A 412 14.97 21.75 32.67
N TYR A 413 13.80 21.93 32.09
CA TYR A 413 13.67 22.32 30.69
C TYR A 413 14.25 23.72 30.43
N ILE A 414 14.01 24.66 31.36
CA ILE A 414 14.57 26.02 31.30
C ILE A 414 16.10 26.01 31.32
N SER A 415 16.73 25.09 32.06
CA SER A 415 18.19 25.05 32.20
C SER A 415 18.89 24.38 31.01
N LYS A 416 18.20 23.49 30.29
CA LYS A 416 18.74 22.74 29.15
C LYS A 416 18.62 23.48 27.82
N ASP A 417 17.58 24.28 27.59
CA ASP A 417 17.31 24.90 26.30
C ASP A 417 16.65 26.29 26.43
N SER A 418 17.19 27.30 25.73
CA SER A 418 16.63 28.64 25.69
C SER A 418 15.90 28.85 24.37
N ASN A 419 14.58 28.75 24.41
CA ASN A 419 13.73 28.86 23.25
C ASN A 419 12.52 29.78 23.51
N LYS A 420 11.65 29.94 22.51
CA LYS A 420 10.48 30.83 22.58
C LYS A 420 9.49 30.51 23.71
N TYR A 421 9.55 29.31 24.30
CA TYR A 421 8.65 28.87 25.36
C TYR A 421 9.18 29.19 26.76
N THR A 422 10.51 29.34 26.92
CA THR A 422 11.19 29.52 28.21
C THR A 422 10.62 30.70 29.01
N GLU A 423 10.26 31.81 28.36
CA GLU A 423 9.72 33.00 29.05
C GLU A 423 8.32 32.75 29.63
N ASN A 424 7.45 32.07 28.89
CA ASN A 424 6.10 31.71 29.36
C ASN A 424 6.15 30.68 30.49
N ILE A 425 7.07 29.71 30.40
CA ILE A 425 7.28 28.71 31.45
C ILE A 425 7.73 29.40 32.74
N LYS A 426 8.70 30.34 32.67
CA LYS A 426 9.15 31.13 33.83
C LYS A 426 8.01 31.91 34.49
N LYS A 427 7.22 32.65 33.70
CA LYS A 427 6.07 33.43 34.21
C LYS A 427 5.01 32.55 34.87
N ARG A 428 4.84 31.33 34.37
CA ARG A 428 3.89 30.37 34.92
C ARG A 428 4.40 29.72 36.20
N LEU A 429 5.67 29.32 36.26
CA LEU A 429 6.29 28.80 37.48
C LEU A 429 6.24 29.83 38.61
N SER A 430 6.64 31.08 38.35
CA SER A 430 6.61 32.12 39.39
C SER A 430 5.19 32.35 39.94
N LYS A 431 4.19 32.37 39.06
CA LYS A 431 2.80 32.52 39.48
C LYS A 431 2.29 31.32 40.27
N GLU A 432 2.73 30.12 39.93
CA GLU A 432 2.34 28.89 40.62
C GLU A 432 2.99 28.77 42.00
N GLU A 433 4.26 29.17 42.13
CA GLU A 433 4.99 29.21 43.40
C GLU A 433 4.38 30.22 44.39
N GLU A 434 3.84 31.34 43.88
CA GLU A 434 3.15 32.35 44.68
C GLU A 434 1.69 32.00 45.00
N LEU A 435 1.10 31.00 44.33
CA LEU A 435 -0.33 30.69 44.45
C LEU A 435 -0.59 29.70 45.60
N SER A 436 -1.06 30.21 46.74
CA SER A 436 -1.57 29.36 47.81
C SER A 436 -2.97 28.82 47.49
N LEU A 437 -3.30 27.64 48.02
CA LEU A 437 -4.65 27.07 47.90
C LEU A 437 -5.70 28.01 48.48
N ASP A 438 -5.42 28.65 49.62
CA ASP A 438 -6.36 29.53 50.31
C ASP A 438 -6.62 30.85 49.55
N ASP A 439 -5.60 31.42 48.92
CA ASP A 439 -5.77 32.58 48.05
C ASP A 439 -6.55 32.22 46.79
N PHE A 440 -6.29 31.03 46.23
CA PHE A 440 -6.99 30.54 45.05
C PHE A 440 -8.48 30.31 45.33
N THR A 441 -8.82 29.59 46.39
CA THR A 441 -10.22 29.31 46.75
C THR A 441 -10.97 30.60 47.10
N SER A 442 -10.34 31.54 47.80
CA SER A 442 -10.92 32.85 48.12
C SER A 442 -11.25 33.70 46.88
N SER A 443 -10.55 33.47 45.76
CA SER A 443 -10.82 34.15 44.48
C SER A 443 -12.07 33.62 43.75
N ILE A 444 -12.60 32.47 44.16
CA ILE A 444 -13.74 31.82 43.51
C ILE A 444 -15.04 32.34 44.13
N GLY A 445 -15.79 33.14 43.37
CA GLY A 445 -17.10 33.61 43.80
C GLY A 445 -18.17 32.51 43.80
N VAL A 446 -18.85 32.34 44.93
CA VAL A 446 -20.06 31.51 45.07
C VAL A 446 -21.23 32.43 45.45
N PRO A 447 -22.31 32.49 44.63
CA PRO A 447 -23.46 33.34 44.94
C PRO A 447 -24.16 32.96 46.26
N LEU A 448 -24.33 33.94 47.15
CA LEU A 448 -24.97 33.80 48.47
C LEU A 448 -26.37 33.17 48.42
N LEU A 449 -27.09 33.33 47.30
CA LEU A 449 -28.43 32.77 47.10
C LEU A 449 -28.44 31.24 47.20
N HIS A 450 -27.36 30.57 46.78
CA HIS A 450 -27.27 29.12 46.73
C HIS A 450 -26.42 28.51 47.87
N SER A 451 -25.61 29.32 48.56
CA SER A 451 -24.71 28.86 49.63
C SER A 451 -25.44 28.09 50.73
N LYS A 452 -26.59 28.59 51.21
CA LYS A 452 -27.38 27.90 52.25
C LYS A 452 -27.91 26.53 51.85
N THR A 453 -28.16 26.31 50.56
CA THR A 453 -28.64 25.01 50.05
C THR A 453 -27.50 24.01 49.97
N LEU A 454 -26.32 24.46 49.55
CA LEU A 454 -25.13 23.63 49.40
C LEU A 454 -24.43 23.33 50.75
N GLU A 455 -24.42 24.28 51.68
CA GLU A 455 -23.87 24.13 53.04
C GLU A 455 -24.57 23.04 53.87
N ARG A 456 -25.80 22.64 53.49
CA ARG A 456 -26.53 21.54 54.14
C ARG A 456 -26.06 20.16 53.72
N GLN A 457 -25.31 20.06 52.63
CA GLN A 457 -24.83 18.80 52.10
C GLN A 457 -23.47 18.46 52.70
N THR A 458 -23.29 17.22 53.16
CA THR A 458 -22.03 16.74 53.74
C THR A 458 -21.17 15.98 52.73
N GLU A 459 -21.77 15.48 51.65
CA GLU A 459 -21.11 14.66 50.63
C GLU A 459 -21.13 15.37 49.26
N ILE A 460 -20.13 15.09 48.42
CA ILE A 460 -20.05 15.66 47.07
C ILE A 460 -21.27 15.28 46.22
N VAL A 461 -21.77 14.04 46.37
CA VAL A 461 -22.94 13.55 45.62
C VAL A 461 -24.17 14.42 45.88
N GLY A 462 -24.46 14.73 47.14
CA GLY A 462 -25.59 15.59 47.51
C GLY A 462 -25.46 17.03 46.95
N ILE A 463 -24.23 17.53 46.81
CA ILE A 463 -23.96 18.84 46.18
C ILE A 463 -24.21 18.76 44.67
N LEU A 464 -23.80 17.67 44.02
CA LEU A 464 -23.99 17.45 42.59
C LEU A 464 -25.45 17.19 42.21
N GLU A 465 -26.30 16.76 43.14
CA GLU A 465 -27.74 16.52 42.93
C GLU A 465 -28.63 17.72 43.32
N ALA A 466 -28.08 18.70 44.06
CA ALA A 466 -28.82 19.86 44.51
C ALA A 466 -29.37 20.70 43.34
N ASP A 467 -30.58 21.25 43.47
CA ASP A 467 -31.23 22.10 42.46
C ASP A 467 -30.61 23.51 42.38
N VAL A 468 -29.37 23.54 41.90
CA VAL A 468 -28.50 24.71 41.77
C VAL A 468 -27.78 24.63 40.42
N PRO A 469 -27.43 25.73 39.73
CA PRO A 469 -26.67 25.65 38.48
C PRO A 469 -25.33 24.90 38.61
N ASP A 470 -24.94 24.13 37.58
CA ASP A 470 -23.75 23.27 37.57
C ASP A 470 -22.46 24.02 37.95
N ASN A 471 -22.26 25.19 37.34
CA ASN A 471 -21.13 26.06 37.61
C ASN A 471 -21.02 26.49 39.08
N VAL A 472 -22.14 26.70 39.76
CA VAL A 472 -22.19 27.06 41.19
C VAL A 472 -21.84 25.86 42.06
N ARG A 473 -22.32 24.64 41.71
CA ARG A 473 -21.97 23.40 42.41
C ARG A 473 -20.45 23.18 42.41
N TYR A 474 -19.82 23.22 41.24
CA TYR A 474 -18.36 23.03 41.11
C TYR A 474 -17.55 24.13 41.79
N ASN A 475 -17.97 25.39 41.72
CA ASN A 475 -17.30 26.47 42.45
C ASN A 475 -17.39 26.26 43.97
N PHE A 476 -18.54 25.84 44.50
CA PHE A 476 -18.71 25.55 45.93
C PHE A 476 -17.83 24.40 46.41
N ILE A 477 -17.74 23.33 45.61
CA ILE A 477 -16.83 22.20 45.91
C ILE A 477 -15.37 22.69 45.89
N ALA A 478 -14.99 23.49 44.90
CA ALA A 478 -13.64 24.05 44.82
C ALA A 478 -13.29 24.95 46.02
N THR A 479 -14.22 25.79 46.50
CA THR A 479 -13.98 26.66 47.67
C THR A 479 -13.88 25.88 48.98
N HIS A 480 -14.60 24.77 49.09
CA HIS A 480 -14.64 23.91 50.29
C HIS A 480 -13.83 22.62 50.13
N ILE A 481 -12.88 22.59 49.20
CA ILE A 481 -12.19 21.36 48.81
C ILE A 481 -11.53 20.62 49.98
N LYS A 482 -11.07 21.35 51.00
CA LYS A 482 -10.47 20.80 52.23
C LYS A 482 -11.47 20.01 53.10
N ASN A 483 -12.77 20.18 52.89
CA ASN A 483 -13.82 19.54 53.69
C ASN A 483 -14.22 18.16 53.16
N PHE A 484 -13.76 17.77 51.97
CA PHE A 484 -14.12 16.50 51.34
C PHE A 484 -12.95 15.52 51.32
N PRO A 485 -13.20 14.20 51.44
CA PRO A 485 -12.14 13.20 51.35
C PRO A 485 -11.57 13.12 49.93
N LYS A 486 -10.29 12.74 49.83
CA LYS A 486 -9.55 12.69 48.57
C LYS A 486 -10.20 11.73 47.56
N GLU A 487 -10.73 10.61 48.04
CA GLU A 487 -11.37 9.58 47.23
C GLU A 487 -12.62 10.12 46.52
N GLU A 488 -13.49 10.84 47.23
CA GLU A 488 -14.68 11.48 46.63
C GLU A 488 -14.29 12.56 45.61
N LEU A 489 -13.28 13.35 45.94
CA LEU A 489 -12.76 14.38 45.04
C LEU A 489 -12.16 13.76 43.77
N PHE A 490 -11.44 12.64 43.89
CA PHE A 490 -10.85 11.95 42.74
C PHE A 490 -11.92 11.31 41.85
N LEU A 491 -12.98 10.72 42.42
CA LEU A 491 -14.13 10.25 41.64
C LEU A 491 -14.78 11.38 40.84
N LEU A 492 -14.83 12.59 41.39
CA LEU A 492 -15.30 13.76 40.65
C LEU A 492 -14.33 14.18 39.53
N VAL A 493 -13.02 14.07 39.74
CA VAL A 493 -12.01 14.27 38.68
C VAL A 493 -12.26 13.28 37.53
N GLU A 494 -12.42 11.99 37.81
CA GLU A 494 -12.72 10.96 36.81
C GLU A 494 -14.00 11.29 36.04
N LYS A 495 -15.08 11.65 36.75
CA LYS A 495 -16.35 12.05 36.15
C LYS A 495 -16.20 13.24 35.19
N ILE A 496 -15.50 14.30 35.59
CA ILE A 496 -15.27 15.48 34.73
C ILE A 496 -14.52 15.08 33.45
N ILE A 497 -13.50 14.23 33.58
CA ILE A 497 -12.67 13.78 32.45
C ILE A 497 -13.50 12.94 31.46
N ASP A 498 -14.34 12.04 31.97
CA ASP A 498 -15.17 11.17 31.14
C ASP A 498 -16.32 11.93 30.46
N GLU A 499 -16.95 12.88 31.14
CA GLU A 499 -17.94 13.80 30.53
C GLU A 499 -17.31 14.68 29.44
N GLY A 500 -16.02 15.02 29.56
CA GLY A 500 -15.27 15.81 28.57
C GLY A 500 -15.67 17.29 28.49
N ILE A 501 -16.41 17.80 29.48
CA ILE A 501 -16.87 19.19 29.55
C ILE A 501 -15.98 19.95 30.54
N PHE A 502 -15.21 20.93 30.04
CA PHE A 502 -14.20 21.68 30.81
C PHE A 502 -14.49 23.17 30.89
N GLU A 503 -15.67 23.53 31.39
CA GLU A 503 -16.03 24.91 31.70
C GLU A 503 -15.16 25.49 32.84
N THR A 504 -15.18 26.81 33.00
CA THR A 504 -14.33 27.54 33.94
C THR A 504 -14.45 27.03 35.38
N SER A 505 -15.65 26.72 35.85
CA SER A 505 -15.91 26.18 37.20
C SER A 505 -15.25 24.82 37.43
N ARG A 506 -15.35 23.91 36.46
CA ARG A 506 -14.74 22.58 36.50
C ARG A 506 -13.21 22.68 36.42
N ARG A 507 -12.66 23.59 35.60
CA ARG A 507 -11.21 23.86 35.57
C ARG A 507 -10.70 24.42 36.90
N ARG A 508 -11.48 25.28 37.57
CA ARG A 508 -11.16 25.77 38.92
C ARG A 508 -11.13 24.64 39.93
N PHE A 509 -12.09 23.73 39.89
CA PHE A 509 -12.07 22.52 40.72
C PHE A 509 -10.82 21.67 40.49
N LEU A 510 -10.50 21.34 39.22
CA LEU A 510 -9.30 20.58 38.87
C LEU A 510 -8.02 21.27 39.37
N LYS A 511 -7.97 22.61 39.31
CA LYS A 511 -6.84 23.38 39.83
C LYS A 511 -6.76 23.38 41.35
N ALA A 512 -7.90 23.50 42.04
CA ALA A 512 -7.93 23.39 43.50
C ALA A 512 -7.47 22.01 43.97
N PHE A 513 -7.89 20.95 43.27
CA PHE A 513 -7.45 19.58 43.52
C PHE A 513 -5.94 19.42 43.33
N ASP A 514 -5.40 19.99 42.24
CA ASP A 514 -3.96 20.05 41.98
C ASP A 514 -3.19 20.71 43.13
N LEU A 515 -3.64 21.89 43.57
CA LEU A 515 -3.00 22.65 44.64
C LEU A 515 -3.04 21.93 46.00
N LEU A 516 -4.06 21.12 46.26
CA LEU A 516 -4.24 20.40 47.53
C LEU A 516 -3.44 19.09 47.61
N HIS A 517 -3.30 18.35 46.50
CA HIS A 517 -2.84 16.96 46.53
C HIS A 517 -1.52 16.68 45.81
N TYR A 518 -1.08 17.59 44.94
CA TYR A 518 0.25 17.59 44.36
C TYR A 518 1.04 18.79 44.91
#